data_AF-A0A7W5QPF5-F1
#
_entry.id   AF-A0A7W5QPF5-F1
#
_cell.length_a   1.000
_cell.length_b   1.000
_cell.length_c   1.000
_cell.angle_alpha   90.00
_cell.angle_beta   90.00
_cell.angle_gamma   90.00
#
_symmetry.space_group_name_H-M   'P 1'
#
loop_
_entity.id
_entity.type
_entity.pdbx_description
1 polymer ?
#
loop_
_entity_poly.entity_id
_entity_poly.type
_entity_poly.pdbx_seq_one_letter_code
_entity_poly.pdbx_strand_id
1 'polypeptide(L)'
;MIDWLGIMALATTTAQPLPLPLPASTQVVHRGNSYDVTYHAQTQARHKSVGMSAPTRQGSERCERTVTVVAERRIALPGADAALTHRLAGARTWRDSTPGHCRKDASAQAAVAQRSAQIAQFLAEAMERDRPDALAAIEAAHALAAR
;
A
#
# COMPACT_ATOMS: atom_id res chain seq x y z
N MET A 1 -15.79 27.21 54.93
CA MET A 1 -16.18 26.48 53.71
C MET A 1 -15.06 26.68 52.71
N ILE A 2 -14.34 25.60 52.40
CA ILE A 2 -13.12 25.61 51.57
C ILE A 2 -13.52 25.01 50.21
N ASP A 3 -13.51 25.84 49.17
CA ASP A 3 -13.80 25.42 47.80
C ASP A 3 -12.58 24.73 47.18
N TRP A 4 -12.77 23.45 46.84
CA TRP A 4 -11.77 22.59 46.22
C TRP A 4 -12.12 22.46 44.72
N LEU A 5 -11.52 23.33 43.89
CA LEU A 5 -11.63 23.27 42.43
C LEU A 5 -10.57 22.30 41.89
N GLY A 6 -10.96 21.03 41.74
CA GLY A 6 -10.19 20.01 41.03
C GLY A 6 -10.37 20.14 39.52
N ILE A 7 -9.32 20.58 38.81
CA ILE A 7 -9.27 20.60 37.34
C ILE A 7 -8.92 19.19 36.85
N MET A 8 -9.92 18.48 36.31
CA MET A 8 -9.72 17.23 35.57
C MET A 8 -9.20 17.56 34.16
N ALA A 9 -7.94 17.21 33.90
CA ALA A 9 -7.35 17.29 32.56
C ALA A 9 -7.83 16.12 31.70
N LEU A 10 -8.54 16.42 30.62
CA LEU A 10 -8.97 15.45 29.61
C LEU A 10 -7.78 15.04 28.73
N ALA A 11 -7.36 13.77 28.81
CA ALA A 11 -6.39 13.20 27.89
C ALA A 11 -7.03 12.98 26.52
N THR A 12 -6.63 13.78 25.53
CA THR A 12 -7.02 13.61 24.13
C THR A 12 -6.18 12.51 23.50
N THR A 13 -6.77 11.34 23.25
CA THR A 13 -6.12 10.29 22.47
C THR A 13 -6.12 10.68 21.00
N THR A 14 -4.96 11.06 20.46
CA THR A 14 -4.81 11.29 19.02
C THR A 14 -4.74 9.93 18.32
N ALA A 15 -5.71 9.65 17.45
CA ALA A 15 -5.65 8.50 16.56
C ALA A 15 -4.55 8.75 15.52
N GLN A 16 -3.38 8.12 15.69
CA GLN A 16 -2.33 8.17 14.68
C GLN A 16 -2.77 7.35 13.46
N PRO A 17 -2.78 7.92 12.25
CA PRO A 17 -3.03 7.16 11.04
C PRO A 17 -1.96 6.08 10.90
N LEU A 18 -2.39 4.83 10.70
CA LEU A 18 -1.47 3.73 10.42
C LEU A 18 -0.63 4.09 9.19
N PRO A 19 0.71 3.90 9.22
CA PRO A 19 1.55 4.22 8.08
C PRO A 19 1.18 3.32 6.90
N LEU A 20 0.53 3.90 5.90
CA LEU A 20 0.45 3.30 4.57
C LEU A 20 1.88 3.24 4.01
N PRO A 21 2.23 2.20 3.23
CA PRO A 21 3.53 2.15 2.59
C PRO A 21 3.71 3.39 1.71
N LEU A 22 4.77 4.15 1.98
CA LEU A 22 5.10 5.34 1.21
C LEU A 22 5.34 4.96 -0.25
N PRO A 23 4.85 5.74 -1.22
CA PRO A 23 5.14 5.49 -2.62
C PRO A 23 6.64 5.63 -2.88
N ALA A 24 7.16 4.83 -3.81
CA ALA A 24 8.48 5.09 -4.37
C ALA A 24 8.35 6.21 -5.41
N SER A 25 9.31 7.13 -5.46
CA SER A 25 9.27 8.25 -6.39
C SER A 25 10.65 8.56 -6.98
N THR A 26 10.64 9.09 -8.18
CA THR A 26 11.84 9.57 -8.87
C THR A 26 11.47 10.72 -9.81
N GLN A 27 12.47 11.50 -10.20
CA GLN A 27 12.35 12.55 -11.20
C GLN A 27 13.01 12.12 -12.50
N VAL A 28 12.29 12.36 -13.60
CA VAL A 28 12.77 12.06 -14.93
C VAL A 28 12.79 13.36 -15.73
N VAL A 29 13.96 13.74 -16.23
CA VAL A 29 14.11 14.89 -17.13
C VAL A 29 14.05 14.39 -18.57
N HIS A 30 13.13 14.95 -19.35
CA HIS A 30 12.97 14.60 -20.76
C HIS A 30 12.51 15.81 -21.58
N ARG A 31 13.18 16.07 -22.72
CA ARG A 31 12.93 17.21 -23.61
C ARG A 31 12.82 18.56 -22.87
N GLY A 32 13.66 18.78 -21.86
CA GLY A 32 13.70 20.02 -21.09
C GLY A 32 12.64 20.17 -19.99
N ASN A 33 11.73 19.19 -19.84
CA ASN A 33 10.76 19.14 -18.75
C ASN A 33 11.19 18.12 -17.69
N SER A 34 10.92 18.42 -16.42
CA SER A 34 11.02 17.44 -15.33
C SER A 34 9.65 16.82 -15.08
N TYR A 35 9.62 15.51 -14.87
CA TYR A 35 8.43 14.73 -14.56
C TYR A 35 8.59 14.04 -13.21
N ASP A 36 7.57 14.15 -12.37
CA ASP A 36 7.46 13.37 -11.14
C ASP A 36 6.86 12.00 -11.50
N VAL A 37 7.64 10.95 -11.27
CA VAL A 37 7.22 9.56 -11.49
C VAL A 37 7.06 8.90 -10.14
N THR A 38 5.81 8.57 -9.76
CA THR A 38 5.47 7.93 -8.50
C THR A 38 4.91 6.53 -8.72
N TYR A 39 5.21 5.63 -7.79
CA TYR A 39 4.78 4.24 -7.81
C TYR A 39 3.94 3.95 -6.57
N HIS A 40 2.67 3.64 -6.79
CA HIS A 40 1.70 3.35 -5.76
C HIS A 40 1.44 1.84 -5.67
N ALA A 41 1.24 1.34 -4.45
CA ALA A 41 0.85 -0.05 -4.24
C ALA A 41 -0.68 -0.19 -4.30
N GLN A 42 -1.15 -0.94 -5.28
CA GLN A 42 -2.53 -1.44 -5.34
C GLN A 42 -2.58 -2.78 -4.61
N THR A 43 -3.17 -2.79 -3.41
CA THR A 43 -3.15 -3.96 -2.50
C THR A 43 -4.49 -4.69 -2.50
N GLN A 44 -4.44 -6.01 -2.45
CA GLN A 44 -5.59 -6.87 -2.23
C GLN A 44 -5.26 -7.88 -1.13
N ALA A 45 -5.98 -7.82 -0.02
CA ALA A 45 -5.88 -8.78 1.08
C ALA A 45 -7.10 -9.70 1.10
N ARG A 46 -6.86 -11.00 1.26
CA ARG A 46 -7.88 -12.04 1.41
C ARG A 46 -7.55 -12.90 2.61
N HIS A 47 -8.58 -13.45 3.24
CA HIS A 47 -8.43 -14.39 4.34
C HIS A 47 -9.47 -15.51 4.27
N LYS A 48 -9.18 -16.63 4.92
CA LYS A 48 -10.14 -17.73 5.10
C LYS A 48 -9.81 -18.55 6.34
N SER A 49 -10.83 -18.91 7.11
CA SER A 49 -10.71 -19.96 8.13
C SER A 49 -10.59 -21.32 7.45
N VAL A 50 -9.62 -22.13 7.86
CA VAL A 50 -9.40 -23.49 7.41
C VAL A 50 -9.27 -24.40 8.62
N GLY A 51 -9.98 -25.52 8.64
CA GLY A 51 -9.97 -26.47 9.75
C GLY A 51 -11.27 -26.43 10.57
N MET A 52 -11.26 -27.08 11.73
CA MET A 52 -12.43 -27.25 12.58
C MET A 52 -12.10 -26.87 14.02
N SER A 53 -13.03 -26.15 14.66
CA SER A 53 -13.00 -25.87 16.08
C SER A 53 -14.09 -26.69 16.77
N ALA A 54 -13.71 -27.62 17.64
CA ALA A 54 -14.64 -28.46 18.41
C ALA A 54 -14.77 -27.92 19.84
N PRO A 55 -15.97 -27.86 20.45
CA PRO A 55 -16.16 -27.23 21.76
C PRO A 55 -15.37 -27.86 22.92
N THR A 56 -15.07 -29.16 22.81
CA THR A 56 -14.50 -29.97 23.90
C THR A 56 -13.07 -30.45 23.64
N ARG A 57 -12.43 -30.03 22.54
CA ARG A 57 -11.06 -30.42 22.17
C ARG A 57 -10.32 -29.25 21.55
N GLN A 58 -8.98 -29.28 21.59
CA GLN A 58 -8.16 -28.32 20.86
C GLN A 58 -8.50 -28.42 19.36
N GLY A 59 -8.98 -27.31 18.78
CA GLY A 59 -9.32 -27.23 17.36
C GLY A 59 -8.08 -27.11 16.48
N SER A 60 -8.19 -27.53 15.23
CA SER A 60 -7.15 -27.37 14.20
C SER A 60 -7.42 -26.16 13.30
N GLU A 61 -8.32 -25.27 13.71
CA GLU A 61 -8.68 -24.10 12.93
C GLU A 61 -7.50 -23.14 12.83
N ARG A 62 -7.28 -22.63 11.62
CA ARG A 62 -6.28 -21.64 11.28
C ARG A 62 -6.87 -20.60 10.35
N CYS A 63 -6.41 -19.37 10.48
CA CYS A 63 -6.70 -18.29 9.56
C CYS A 63 -5.56 -18.18 8.56
N GLU A 64 -5.82 -18.55 7.31
CA GLU A 64 -4.92 -18.32 6.19
C GLU A 64 -5.17 -16.91 5.64
N ARG A 65 -4.11 -16.12 5.45
CA ARG A 65 -4.17 -14.79 4.84
C ARG A 65 -3.29 -14.74 3.60
N THR A 66 -3.73 -13.99 2.60
CA THR A 66 -3.01 -13.74 1.36
C THR A 66 -3.04 -12.26 1.06
N VAL A 67 -1.88 -11.64 0.89
CA VAL A 67 -1.73 -10.25 0.45
C VAL A 67 -1.11 -10.25 -0.93
N THR A 68 -1.81 -9.69 -1.91
CA THR A 68 -1.33 -9.50 -3.28
C THR A 68 -1.15 -8.02 -3.53
N VAL A 69 -0.03 -7.63 -4.13
CA VAL A 69 0.28 -6.23 -4.43
C VAL A 69 0.74 -6.11 -5.87
N VAL A 70 0.25 -5.07 -6.54
CA VAL A 70 0.69 -4.64 -7.87
C VAL A 70 1.09 -3.18 -7.82
N ALA A 71 2.12 -2.82 -8.58
CA ALA A 71 2.58 -1.45 -8.69
C ALA A 71 1.77 -0.71 -9.76
N GLU A 72 1.40 0.52 -9.46
CA GLU A 72 0.81 1.45 -10.40
C GLU A 72 1.74 2.66 -10.52
N ARG A 73 2.20 2.94 -11.74
CA ARG A 73 2.97 4.13 -12.07
C ARG A 73 2.02 5.30 -12.31
N ARG A 74 2.37 6.47 -11.78
CA ARG A 74 1.79 7.76 -12.12
C ARG A 74 2.92 8.69 -12.57
N ILE A 75 2.76 9.31 -13.74
CA ILE A 75 3.69 10.31 -14.29
C ILE A 75 2.95 11.64 -14.39
N ALA A 76 3.44 12.66 -13.70
CA ALA A 76 2.87 14.00 -13.71
C ALA A 76 3.94 15.06 -13.96
N LEU A 77 3.54 16.21 -14.47
CA LEU A 77 4.37 17.41 -14.35
C LEU A 77 4.31 17.90 -12.89
N PRO A 78 5.36 18.54 -12.37
CA PRO A 78 5.37 19.13 -11.04
C PRO A 78 4.18 20.08 -10.87
N GLY A 79 3.34 19.82 -9.85
CA GLY A 79 2.16 20.62 -9.55
C GLY A 79 0.97 20.46 -10.50
N ALA A 80 1.01 19.51 -11.44
CA ALA A 80 -0.11 19.25 -12.36
C ALA A 80 -1.11 18.23 -11.79
N ASP A 81 -2.40 18.49 -12.02
CA ASP A 81 -3.50 17.58 -11.65
C ASP A 81 -3.57 16.36 -12.58
N ALA A 82 -3.33 16.59 -13.87
CA ALA A 82 -3.32 15.56 -14.90
C ALA A 82 -2.06 14.69 -14.80
N ALA A 83 -2.24 13.38 -14.91
CA ALA A 83 -1.14 12.42 -14.90
C ALA A 83 -1.45 11.20 -15.75
N LEU A 84 -0.39 10.60 -16.29
CA LEU A 84 -0.46 9.30 -16.95
C LEU A 84 -0.37 8.21 -15.88
N THR A 85 -1.43 7.43 -15.72
CA THR A 85 -1.45 6.28 -14.81
C THR A 85 -1.35 4.97 -15.59
N HIS A 86 -0.54 4.04 -15.10
CA HIS A 86 -0.38 2.74 -15.71
C HIS A 86 -0.13 1.66 -14.65
N ARG A 87 -0.94 0.61 -14.66
CA ARG A 87 -0.70 -0.58 -13.84
C ARG A 87 0.43 -1.40 -14.44
N LEU A 88 1.51 -1.58 -13.69
CA LEU A 88 2.66 -2.36 -14.15
C LEU A 88 2.34 -3.86 -14.21
N ALA A 89 3.05 -4.55 -15.10
CA ALA A 89 2.98 -5.99 -15.17
C ALA A 89 3.65 -6.64 -13.92
N GLY A 90 3.08 -7.75 -13.49
CA GLY A 90 3.58 -8.52 -12.34
C GLY A 90 2.89 -8.18 -11.02
N ALA A 91 2.86 -9.16 -10.13
CA ALA A 91 2.29 -9.04 -8.81
C ALA A 91 3.20 -9.74 -7.79
N ARG A 92 3.27 -9.19 -6.58
CA ARG A 92 3.91 -9.87 -5.45
C ARG A 92 2.86 -10.38 -4.49
N THR A 93 2.97 -11.64 -4.09
CA THR A 93 2.01 -12.29 -3.20
C THR A 93 2.72 -12.84 -1.98
N TRP A 94 2.21 -12.50 -0.80
CA TRP A 94 2.63 -13.08 0.47
C TRP A 94 1.48 -13.86 1.08
N ARG A 95 1.81 -14.98 1.73
CA ARG A 95 0.85 -15.84 2.44
C ARG A 95 1.33 -16.06 3.85
N ASP A 96 0.41 -16.06 4.80
CA ASP A 96 0.66 -16.49 6.16
C ASP A 96 -0.54 -17.25 6.75
N SER A 97 -0.29 -17.93 7.86
CA SER A 97 -1.28 -18.73 8.56
C SER A 97 -1.09 -18.54 10.06
N THR A 98 -2.17 -18.29 10.78
CA THR A 98 -2.17 -18.19 12.25
C THR A 98 -3.21 -19.12 12.86
N PRO A 99 -2.97 -19.68 14.05
CA PRO A 99 -3.98 -20.48 14.75
C PRO A 99 -5.26 -19.69 15.03
N GLY A 100 -6.40 -20.37 15.01
CA GLY A 100 -7.73 -19.82 15.26
C GLY A 100 -8.46 -19.30 14.02
N HIS A 101 -9.69 -18.83 14.22
CA HIS A 101 -10.55 -18.31 13.16
C HIS A 101 -10.10 -16.93 12.65
N CYS A 102 -10.48 -16.58 11.42
CA CYS A 102 -10.24 -15.25 10.89
C CYS A 102 -11.16 -14.19 11.53
N ARG A 103 -10.58 -13.13 12.08
CA ARG A 103 -11.32 -11.94 12.52
C ARG A 103 -11.62 -11.02 11.33
N LYS A 104 -12.89 -10.62 11.15
CA LYS A 104 -13.42 -10.00 9.91
C LYS A 104 -12.66 -8.74 9.46
N ASP A 105 -12.44 -7.75 10.33
CA ASP A 105 -12.05 -6.41 9.83
C ASP A 105 -10.59 -6.04 10.14
N ALA A 106 -10.06 -6.55 11.25
CA ALA A 106 -8.67 -6.27 11.65
C ALA A 106 -7.64 -7.00 10.78
N SER A 107 -7.99 -8.07 10.08
CA SER A 107 -6.99 -8.98 9.51
C SER A 107 -6.49 -8.58 8.12
N ALA A 108 -7.31 -7.95 7.28
CA ALA A 108 -6.92 -7.56 5.92
C ALA A 108 -5.96 -6.36 5.92
N GLN A 109 -6.36 -5.26 6.56
CA GLN A 109 -5.51 -4.06 6.68
C GLN A 109 -4.27 -4.34 7.54
N ALA A 110 -4.41 -5.06 8.66
CA ALA A 110 -3.23 -5.41 9.45
C ALA A 110 -2.27 -6.34 8.70
N ALA A 111 -2.77 -7.24 7.83
CA ALA A 111 -1.89 -8.05 6.98
C ALA A 111 -1.11 -7.20 5.98
N VAL A 112 -1.71 -6.15 5.41
CA VAL A 112 -0.99 -5.19 4.56
C VAL A 112 0.02 -4.37 5.39
N ALA A 113 -0.39 -3.86 6.55
CA ALA A 113 0.47 -3.07 7.43
C ALA A 113 1.69 -3.87 7.93
N GLN A 114 1.52 -5.15 8.25
CA GLN A 114 2.60 -6.09 8.59
C GLN A 114 3.61 -6.31 7.46
N ARG A 115 3.26 -5.93 6.22
CA ARG A 115 4.09 -6.09 5.02
C ARG A 115 4.60 -4.77 4.45
N SER A 116 4.45 -3.66 5.16
CA SER A 116 4.79 -2.32 4.68
C SER A 116 6.23 -2.23 4.13
N ALA A 117 7.20 -2.82 4.84
CA ALA A 117 8.60 -2.85 4.42
C ALA A 117 8.81 -3.66 3.12
N GLN A 118 8.20 -4.84 3.01
CA GLN A 118 8.29 -5.67 1.80
C GLN A 118 7.57 -5.04 0.61
N ILE A 119 6.48 -4.30 0.85
CA ILE A 119 5.78 -3.53 -0.17
C ILE A 119 6.65 -2.37 -0.64
N ALA A 120 7.28 -1.61 0.26
CA ALA A 120 8.19 -0.53 -0.10
C ALA A 120 9.37 -1.05 -0.93
N GLN A 121 9.96 -2.18 -0.53
CA GLN A 121 11.01 -2.85 -1.31
C GLN A 121 10.51 -3.25 -2.71
N PHE A 122 9.32 -3.85 -2.80
CA PHE A 122 8.71 -4.22 -4.08
C PHE A 122 8.52 -3.01 -5.00
N LEU A 123 8.06 -1.87 -4.45
CA LEU A 123 7.88 -0.63 -5.22
C LEU A 123 9.22 -0.06 -5.70
N ALA A 124 10.26 -0.09 -4.87
CA ALA A 124 11.61 0.32 -5.28
C ALA A 124 12.15 -0.56 -6.42
N GLU A 125 12.01 -1.89 -6.31
CA GLU A 125 12.41 -2.80 -7.39
C GLU A 125 11.58 -2.59 -8.67
N ALA A 126 10.28 -2.30 -8.55
CA ALA A 126 9.43 -2.01 -9.68
C ALA A 126 9.85 -0.71 -10.37
N MET A 127 10.14 0.35 -9.60
CA MET A 127 10.64 1.62 -10.10
C MET A 127 11.94 1.47 -10.90
N GLU A 128 12.92 0.73 -10.36
CA GLU A 128 14.19 0.51 -11.06
C GLU A 128 14.01 -0.24 -12.38
N ARG A 129 13.16 -1.28 -12.39
CA ARG A 129 12.89 -2.08 -13.60
C ARG A 129 12.10 -1.31 -14.65
N ASP A 130 11.19 -0.43 -14.23
CA ASP A 130 10.25 0.27 -15.11
C ASP A 130 10.84 1.55 -15.73
N ARG A 131 12.02 1.99 -15.28
CA ARG A 131 12.69 3.21 -15.78
C ARG A 131 12.68 3.41 -17.31
N PRO A 132 13.05 2.42 -18.16
CA PRO A 132 12.99 2.60 -19.61
C PRO A 132 11.56 2.76 -20.14
N ASP A 133 10.58 2.06 -19.56
CA ASP A 133 9.18 2.11 -19.98
C ASP A 133 8.51 3.41 -19.55
N ALA A 134 8.92 3.99 -18.42
CA ALA A 134 8.46 5.31 -17.99
C ALA A 134 8.91 6.41 -18.96
N LEU A 135 10.17 6.37 -19.43
CA LEU A 135 10.67 7.27 -20.46
C LEU A 135 9.92 7.09 -21.79
N ALA A 136 9.69 5.84 -22.20
CA ALA A 136 8.94 5.54 -23.42
C ALA A 136 7.49 6.06 -23.34
N ALA A 137 6.84 5.97 -22.18
CA ALA A 137 5.50 6.50 -21.96
C ALA A 137 5.46 8.04 -22.06
N ILE A 138 6.47 8.74 -21.53
CA ILE A 138 6.60 10.19 -21.67
C ILE A 138 6.76 10.58 -23.14
N GLU A 139 7.65 9.91 -23.87
CA GLU A 139 7.88 10.16 -25.30
C GLU A 139 6.62 9.89 -26.14
N ALA A 140 5.89 8.80 -25.86
CA ALA A 140 4.65 8.48 -26.55
C ALA A 140 3.56 9.53 -26.31
N ALA A 141 3.45 10.07 -25.09
CA ALA A 141 2.51 11.14 -24.78
C ALA A 141 2.81 12.43 -25.55
N HIS A 142 4.10 12.79 -25.68
CA HIS A 142 4.51 13.90 -26.54
C HIS A 142 4.19 13.67 -28.01
N ALA A 143 4.51 12.49 -28.53
CA ALA A 143 4.22 12.13 -29.92
C ALA A 143 2.71 12.16 -30.22
N LEU A 144 1.87 11.87 -29.23
CA LEU A 144 0.41 11.99 -29.34
C LEU A 144 -0.06 13.45 -29.30
N ALA A 145 0.52 14.29 -28.44
CA ALA A 145 0.15 15.69 -28.30
C ALA A 145 0.60 16.59 -29.47
N ALA A 146 1.62 16.16 -30.23
CA ALA A 146 2.12 16.89 -31.39
C ALA A 146 1.34 16.62 -32.69
N ARG A 147 0.34 15.74 -32.66
CA ARG A 147 -0.56 15.46 -33.78
C ARG A 147 -1.79 16.33 -33.73
#